data_AF-A0A3P5YYY0-F1
#
_entry.id   AF-A0A3P5YYY0-F1
#
_cell.length_a   1.000
_cell.length_b   1.000
_cell.length_c   1.000
_cell.angle_alpha   90.00
_cell.angle_beta   90.00
_cell.angle_gamma   90.00
#
_symmetry.space_group_name_H-M   'P 1'
#
loop_
_entity.id
_entity.type
_entity.pdbx_description
1 polymer ?
#
loop_
_entity_poly.entity_id
_entity_poly.type
_entity_poly.pdbx_seq_one_letter_code
_entity_poly.pdbx_strand_id
1 'polypeptide(L)'
;MITPRVMYGSASHGKTAFFAGGIQMDDNGNPIVVRTVEKHNADAKTWTMINGMHKARKFSSLCFLLGKFYVLGGRDENDKHLTCGESYDETTNSWELIPDMLKDMTFITPSQSPPLIAVVDDNLYMLETSLNELRVYDINTNIWKKLGVVPVSANTTFG
;
A
#
# COMPACT_ATOMS: atom_id res chain seq x y z
N MET A 1 -12.53 -7.87 11.30
CA MET A 1 -11.72 -8.56 10.28
C MET A 1 -12.13 -10.02 10.30
N ILE A 2 -12.25 -10.65 9.13
CA ILE A 2 -12.68 -12.05 8.92
C ILE A 2 -11.52 -12.99 9.21
N THR A 3 -10.33 -12.67 8.71
CA THR A 3 -9.12 -13.49 8.89
C THR A 3 -8.07 -12.75 9.73
N PRO A 4 -7.56 -13.33 10.83
CA PRO A 4 -6.50 -12.71 11.63
C PRO A 4 -5.20 -12.57 10.82
N ARG A 5 -4.60 -11.38 10.86
CA ARG A 5 -3.32 -11.10 10.19
C ARG A 5 -2.60 -9.92 10.81
N VAL A 6 -1.32 -9.78 10.47
CA VAL A 6 -0.46 -8.63 10.83
C VAL A 6 0.22 -8.07 9.60
N MET A 7 0.82 -6.88 9.71
CA MET A 7 1.61 -6.25 8.63
C MET A 7 0.84 -6.03 7.32
N TYR A 8 -0.50 -6.06 7.39
CA TYR A 8 -1.38 -5.63 6.33
C TYR A 8 -1.38 -4.11 6.26
N GLY A 9 -1.74 -3.57 5.09
CA GLY A 9 -2.04 -2.16 4.98
C GLY A 9 -3.53 -1.89 5.09
N SER A 10 -3.90 -0.64 5.33
CA SER A 10 -5.29 -0.21 5.37
C SER A 10 -5.47 1.20 4.81
N ALA A 11 -6.60 1.44 4.17
CA ALA A 11 -7.05 2.79 3.82
C ALA A 11 -8.57 2.88 3.95
N SER A 12 -9.10 4.08 4.09
CA SER A 12 -10.54 4.32 4.15
C SER A 12 -10.97 5.40 3.15
N HIS A 13 -12.22 5.28 2.70
CA HIS A 13 -12.91 6.28 1.91
C HIS A 13 -14.37 6.35 2.36
N GLY A 14 -14.78 7.53 2.83
CA GLY A 14 -16.07 7.73 3.46
C GLY A 14 -16.26 6.78 4.64
N LYS A 15 -17.26 5.90 4.53
CA LYS A 15 -17.66 4.94 5.58
C LYS A 15 -17.10 3.53 5.37
N THR A 16 -16.23 3.38 4.38
CA THR A 16 -15.66 2.10 4.00
C THR A 16 -14.17 2.09 4.34
N ALA A 17 -13.69 1.01 4.94
CA ALA A 17 -12.27 0.76 5.16
C ALA A 17 -11.85 -0.53 4.48
N PHE A 18 -10.70 -0.54 3.83
CA PHE A 18 -10.11 -1.68 3.17
C PHE A 18 -8.83 -2.10 3.89
N PHE A 19 -8.57 -3.40 3.90
CA PHE A 19 -7.45 -4.05 4.57
C PHE A 19 -6.84 -5.07 3.63
N ALA A 20 -5.63 -4.84 3.13
CA ALA A 20 -5.04 -5.66 2.08
C ALA A 20 -3.71 -6.31 2.50
N GLY A 21 -3.54 -7.55 2.06
CA GLY A 21 -2.31 -8.31 2.25
C GLY A 21 -2.02 -8.61 3.71
N GLY A 22 -0.73 -8.66 4.05
CA GLY A 22 -0.23 -9.00 5.39
C GLY A 22 0.19 -10.45 5.52
N ILE A 23 0.39 -10.87 6.76
CA ILE A 23 0.81 -12.21 7.15
C ILE A 23 -0.31 -12.86 7.96
N GLN A 24 -0.77 -14.03 7.53
CA GLN A 24 -1.68 -14.91 8.28
C GLN A 24 -0.98 -16.24 8.60
N MET A 25 -1.57 -17.05 9.47
CA MET A 25 -1.15 -18.44 9.65
C MET A 25 -1.94 -19.35 8.70
N ASP A 26 -1.26 -20.31 8.08
CA ASP A 26 -1.93 -21.43 7.40
C ASP A 26 -2.49 -22.44 8.41
N ASP A 27 -3.17 -23.48 7.91
CA ASP A 27 -3.77 -24.53 8.75
C ASP A 27 -2.73 -25.31 9.58
N ASN A 28 -1.45 -25.25 9.20
CA ASN A 28 -0.34 -25.89 9.90
C ASN A 28 0.36 -24.93 10.88
N GLY A 29 -0.10 -23.68 11.00
CA GLY A 29 0.50 -22.66 11.85
C GLY A 29 1.74 -21.97 11.26
N ASN A 30 2.00 -22.13 9.95
CA ASN A 30 3.11 -21.43 9.28
C ASN A 30 2.67 -20.02 8.84
N PRO A 31 3.53 -19.01 9.01
CA PRO A 31 3.24 -17.67 8.52
C PRO A 31 3.31 -17.62 7.00
N ILE A 32 2.22 -17.17 6.36
CA ILE A 32 2.14 -16.99 4.92
C ILE A 32 1.79 -15.54 4.58
N VAL A 33 2.48 -14.99 3.57
CA VAL A 33 2.15 -13.67 3.02
C VAL A 33 0.95 -13.86 2.08
N VAL A 34 -0.06 -13.00 2.21
CA VAL A 34 -1.31 -13.14 1.47
C VAL A 34 -1.60 -12.00 0.53
N ARG A 35 -2.47 -12.29 -0.44
CA ARG A 35 -3.05 -11.34 -1.40
C ARG A 35 -4.52 -11.01 -1.10
N THR A 36 -5.06 -11.51 0.01
CA THR A 36 -6.46 -11.33 0.39
C THR A 36 -6.74 -9.88 0.76
N VAL A 37 -7.97 -9.45 0.48
CA VAL A 37 -8.43 -8.10 0.78
C VAL A 37 -9.80 -8.19 1.43
N GLU A 38 -9.96 -7.45 2.51
CA GLU A 38 -11.23 -7.33 3.22
C GLU A 38 -11.67 -5.88 3.27
N LYS A 39 -12.98 -5.69 3.14
CA LYS A 39 -13.65 -4.40 3.24
C LYS A 39 -14.57 -4.42 4.46
N HIS A 40 -14.53 -3.36 5.25
CA HIS A 40 -15.47 -3.09 6.33
C HIS A 40 -16.38 -1.92 5.95
N ASN A 41 -17.69 -2.11 6.08
CA ASN A 41 -18.68 -1.05 5.96
C ASN A 41 -19.13 -0.62 7.35
N ALA A 42 -18.89 0.63 7.73
CA ALA A 42 -19.21 1.14 9.07
C ALA A 42 -20.71 1.29 9.34
N ASP A 43 -21.54 1.55 8.31
CA ASP A 43 -23.00 1.67 8.47
C ASP A 43 -23.62 0.29 8.74
N ALA A 44 -23.29 -0.67 7.88
CA ALA A 44 -23.80 -2.03 7.97
C ALA A 44 -23.12 -2.84 9.10
N LYS A 45 -21.96 -2.36 9.59
CA LYS A 45 -21.08 -3.07 10.55
C LYS A 45 -20.69 -4.47 10.04
N THR A 46 -20.52 -4.58 8.73
CA THR A 46 -20.21 -5.85 8.06
C THR A 46 -18.80 -5.87 7.54
N TRP A 47 -18.23 -7.07 7.51
CA TRP A 47 -16.98 -7.37 6.84
C TRP A 47 -17.27 -8.20 5.60
N THR A 48 -16.57 -7.92 4.51
CA THR A 48 -16.71 -8.63 3.24
C THR A 48 -15.34 -8.91 2.66
N MET A 49 -15.11 -10.15 2.26
CA MET A 49 -13.95 -10.50 1.45
C MET A 49 -14.23 -10.10 0.01
N ILE A 50 -13.30 -9.36 -0.59
CA ILE A 50 -13.40 -8.95 -2.00
C ILE A 50 -12.36 -9.71 -2.83
N ASN A 51 -12.34 -9.47 -4.14
CA ASN A 51 -11.32 -10.06 -5.00
C ASN A 51 -9.91 -9.72 -4.47
N GLY A 52 -9.06 -10.73 -4.38
CA GLY A 52 -7.69 -10.55 -3.93
C GLY A 52 -6.81 -9.87 -4.99
N MET A 53 -5.72 -9.25 -4.53
CA MET A 53 -4.68 -8.70 -5.38
C MET A 53 -4.04 -9.77 -6.29
N HIS A 54 -3.30 -9.34 -7.30
CA HIS A 54 -2.47 -10.18 -8.15
C HIS A 54 -1.27 -10.74 -7.38
N LYS A 55 -0.63 -9.92 -6.54
CA LYS A 55 0.55 -10.30 -5.77
C LYS A 55 0.28 -10.31 -4.27
N ALA A 56 0.78 -11.35 -3.59
CA ALA A 56 0.84 -11.38 -2.13
C ALA A 56 1.83 -10.33 -1.65
N ARG A 57 1.48 -9.61 -0.59
CA ARG A 57 2.34 -8.54 -0.08
C ARG A 57 2.14 -8.28 1.42
N LYS A 58 3.23 -7.97 2.10
CA LYS A 58 3.30 -7.41 3.46
C LYS A 58 4.02 -6.05 3.44
N PHE A 59 3.83 -5.22 4.46
CA PHE A 59 4.46 -3.89 4.55
C PHE A 59 4.16 -2.95 3.36
N SER A 60 2.93 -3.00 2.84
CA SER A 60 2.49 -2.14 1.75
C SER A 60 1.81 -0.86 2.26
N SER A 61 1.80 0.18 1.42
CA SER A 61 1.10 1.44 1.70
C SER A 61 -0.14 1.57 0.84
N LEU A 62 -1.23 2.05 1.44
CA LEU A 62 -2.55 2.00 0.83
C LEU A 62 -3.21 3.37 0.85
N CYS A 63 -3.93 3.68 -0.22
CA CYS A 63 -4.69 4.92 -0.30
C CYS A 63 -5.91 4.78 -1.21
N PHE A 64 -6.82 5.72 -1.11
CA PHE A 64 -7.82 5.97 -2.14
C PHE A 64 -7.39 7.16 -2.99
N LEU A 65 -7.45 7.00 -4.30
CA LEU A 65 -7.06 8.02 -5.27
C LEU A 65 -7.99 7.93 -6.47
N LEU A 66 -8.58 9.06 -6.89
CA LEU A 66 -9.44 9.13 -8.09
C LEU A 66 -10.54 8.04 -8.10
N GLY A 67 -11.16 7.79 -6.94
CA GLY A 67 -12.24 6.80 -6.78
C GLY A 67 -11.80 5.33 -6.77
N LYS A 68 -10.50 5.02 -6.87
CA LYS A 68 -9.97 3.65 -6.81
C LYS A 68 -9.15 3.43 -5.55
N PHE A 69 -9.07 2.16 -5.12
CA PHE A 69 -8.24 1.74 -3.98
C PHE A 69 -6.88 1.26 -4.47
N TYR A 70 -5.80 1.85 -3.95
CA TYR A 70 -4.43 1.55 -4.37
C TYR A 70 -3.66 0.85 -3.27
N VAL A 71 -2.81 -0.08 -3.69
CA VAL A 71 -1.86 -0.79 -2.84
C VAL A 71 -0.47 -0.68 -3.46
N LEU A 72 0.45 -0.06 -2.75
CA LEU A 72 1.76 0.31 -3.24
C LEU A 72 2.86 -0.48 -2.54
N GLY A 73 3.72 -1.12 -3.33
CA GLY A 73 4.95 -1.74 -2.87
C GLY A 73 4.76 -2.80 -1.78
N GLY A 74 5.69 -2.80 -0.82
CA GLY A 74 5.80 -3.85 0.20
C GLY A 74 6.74 -4.98 -0.25
N ARG A 75 6.59 -6.15 0.38
CA ARG A 75 7.41 -7.34 0.10
C ARG A 75 6.54 -8.54 -0.19
N ASP A 76 7.00 -9.38 -1.11
CA ASP A 76 6.36 -10.64 -1.44
C ASP A 76 6.67 -11.75 -0.42
N GLU A 77 6.22 -12.97 -0.72
CA GLU A 77 6.45 -14.16 0.10
C GLU A 77 7.93 -14.52 0.30
N ASN A 78 8.81 -14.09 -0.60
CA ASN A 78 10.26 -14.33 -0.56
C ASN A 78 11.03 -13.14 0.06
N ASP A 79 10.32 -12.21 0.69
CA ASP A 79 10.84 -10.94 1.21
C ASP A 79 11.45 -10.02 0.14
N LYS A 80 11.12 -10.24 -1.15
CA LYS A 80 11.59 -9.37 -2.23
C LYS A 80 10.75 -8.10 -2.27
N HIS A 81 11.42 -6.96 -2.38
CA HIS A 81 10.77 -5.67 -2.54
C HIS A 81 9.96 -5.60 -3.84
N LEU A 82 8.70 -5.19 -3.73
CA LEU A 82 7.81 -4.95 -4.85
C LEU A 82 7.92 -3.50 -5.29
N THR A 83 8.31 -3.29 -6.55
CA THR A 83 8.29 -1.97 -7.19
C THR A 83 6.94 -1.64 -7.82
N CYS A 84 6.03 -2.61 -7.91
CA CYS A 84 4.71 -2.41 -8.51
C CYS A 84 3.68 -1.92 -7.48
N GLY A 85 2.72 -1.14 -7.98
CA GLY A 85 1.44 -0.90 -7.33
C GLY A 85 0.33 -1.76 -7.93
N GLU A 86 -0.82 -1.79 -7.28
CA GLU A 86 -2.05 -2.34 -7.83
C GLU A 86 -3.22 -1.40 -7.49
N SER A 87 -4.15 -1.24 -8.42
CA SER A 87 -5.38 -0.47 -8.21
C SER A 87 -6.61 -1.35 -8.34
N TYR A 88 -7.55 -1.20 -7.41
CA TYR A 88 -8.83 -1.88 -7.40
C TYR A 88 -9.95 -0.92 -7.74
N ASP A 89 -10.77 -1.33 -8.71
CA ASP A 89 -11.98 -0.64 -9.11
C ASP A 89 -13.19 -1.37 -8.54
N GLU A 90 -13.95 -0.71 -7.65
CA GLU A 90 -15.14 -1.30 -7.03
C GLU A 90 -16.27 -1.54 -8.05
N THR A 91 -16.31 -0.79 -9.16
CA THR A 91 -17.38 -0.88 -10.16
C THR A 91 -17.25 -2.14 -11.01
N THR A 92 -16.02 -2.51 -11.36
CA THR A 92 -15.71 -3.72 -12.14
C THR A 92 -15.31 -4.90 -11.24
N ASN A 93 -15.13 -4.66 -9.94
CA ASN A 93 -14.62 -5.64 -8.97
C ASN A 93 -13.30 -6.28 -9.47
N SER A 94 -12.38 -5.47 -10.01
CA SER A 94 -11.15 -5.97 -10.62
C SER A 94 -9.91 -5.20 -10.19
N TRP A 95 -8.79 -5.93 -10.13
CA TRP A 95 -7.46 -5.38 -9.88
C TRP A 95 -6.70 -5.16 -11.17
N GLU A 96 -5.98 -4.03 -11.25
CA GLU A 96 -5.04 -3.71 -12.31
C GLU A 96 -3.63 -3.58 -11.72
N LEU A 97 -2.65 -4.23 -12.33
CA LEU A 97 -1.25 -4.14 -11.95
C LEU A 97 -0.61 -2.89 -12.56
N ILE A 98 0.06 -2.10 -11.73
CA ILE A 98 0.83 -0.93 -12.13
C ILE A 98 2.31 -1.28 -12.01
N PRO A 99 2.97 -1.75 -13.09
CA PRO A 99 4.38 -2.13 -13.03
C PRO A 99 5.23 -0.91 -12.71
N ASP A 100 6.34 -1.12 -11.99
CA ASP A 100 7.38 -0.11 -11.79
C ASP A 100 6.94 1.23 -11.18
N MET A 101 5.79 1.28 -10.51
CA MET A 101 5.30 2.46 -9.80
C MET A 101 6.33 3.04 -8.81
N LEU A 102 7.23 2.21 -8.30
CA LEU A 102 8.21 2.53 -7.27
C LEU A 102 9.67 2.19 -7.71
N LYS A 103 9.93 2.04 -9.01
CA LYS A 103 11.27 1.63 -9.52
C LYS A 103 12.40 2.60 -9.15
N ASP A 104 12.09 3.90 -9.06
CA ASP A 104 13.07 4.97 -8.85
C ASP A 104 13.30 5.27 -7.36
N MET A 105 12.72 4.46 -6.48
CA MET A 105 12.74 4.67 -5.05
C MET A 105 13.76 3.77 -4.38
N THR A 106 14.56 4.36 -3.49
CA THR A 106 15.68 3.69 -2.84
C THR A 106 15.25 2.86 -1.63
N PHE A 107 14.23 2.00 -1.77
CA PHE A 107 13.67 1.15 -0.70
C PHE A 107 14.60 0.05 -0.16
N ILE A 108 15.91 0.17 -0.37
CA ILE A 108 16.87 -0.95 -0.36
C ILE A 108 17.29 -1.35 1.07
N THR A 109 16.63 -0.86 2.12
CA THR A 109 16.93 -1.31 3.48
C THR A 109 15.85 -2.25 4.03
N PRO A 110 16.23 -3.42 4.58
CA PRO A 110 15.29 -4.41 5.09
C PRO A 110 14.51 -3.96 6.33
N SER A 111 14.76 -2.76 6.85
CA SER A 111 14.09 -2.20 8.05
C SER A 111 13.21 -0.99 7.73
N GLN A 112 13.01 -0.62 6.47
CA GLN A 112 12.24 0.57 6.14
C GLN A 112 10.74 0.34 6.34
N SER A 113 10.08 1.33 6.96
CA SER A 113 8.63 1.40 7.03
C SER A 113 8.02 1.40 5.62
N PRO A 114 6.74 0.96 5.49
CA PRO A 114 6.00 1.14 4.24
C PRO A 114 6.10 2.59 3.74
N PRO A 115 6.06 2.83 2.41
CA PRO A 115 6.12 4.18 1.86
C PRO A 115 5.18 5.15 2.59
N LEU A 116 5.70 6.27 3.11
CA LEU A 116 4.85 7.26 3.76
C LEU A 116 4.11 8.04 2.68
N ILE A 117 2.80 7.85 2.59
CA ILE A 117 1.97 8.44 1.53
C ILE A 117 0.83 9.28 2.10
N ALA A 118 0.37 10.24 1.30
CA ALA A 118 -0.82 11.03 1.57
C ALA A 118 -1.53 11.35 0.25
N VAL A 119 -2.85 11.45 0.28
CA VAL A 119 -3.64 11.93 -0.86
C VAL A 119 -4.30 13.24 -0.49
N VAL A 120 -4.07 14.28 -1.29
CA VAL A 120 -4.63 15.63 -1.11
C VAL A 120 -5.12 16.11 -2.47
N ASP A 121 -6.38 16.54 -2.56
CA ASP A 121 -7.01 17.02 -3.79
C ASP A 121 -6.71 16.11 -5.00
N ASP A 122 -6.97 14.81 -4.84
CA ASP A 122 -6.72 13.76 -5.85
C ASP A 122 -5.27 13.64 -6.35
N ASN A 123 -4.32 14.22 -5.63
CA ASN A 123 -2.90 14.05 -5.86
C ASN A 123 -2.31 13.13 -4.80
N LEU A 124 -1.57 12.11 -5.25
CA LEU A 124 -0.85 11.19 -4.38
C LEU A 124 0.58 11.70 -4.15
N TYR A 125 0.90 11.90 -2.88
CA TYR A 125 2.21 12.33 -2.40
C TYR A 125 2.89 11.20 -1.66
N MET A 126 4.22 11.22 -1.69
CA MET A 126 5.07 10.32 -0.93
C MET A 126 6.26 11.07 -0.34
N LEU A 127 6.61 10.72 0.89
CA LEU A 127 7.85 11.13 1.52
C LEU A 127 8.87 9.99 1.42
N GLU A 128 9.93 10.19 0.63
CA GLU A 128 11.08 9.30 0.61
C GLU A 128 11.96 9.61 1.84
N THR A 129 11.83 8.78 2.88
CA THR A 129 12.43 9.05 4.20
C THR A 129 13.96 9.02 4.20
N SER A 130 14.58 8.25 3.29
CA SER A 130 16.04 8.17 3.15
C SER A 130 16.64 9.47 2.61
N LEU A 131 15.96 10.11 1.67
CA LEU A 131 16.39 11.35 1.02
C LEU A 131 15.75 12.60 1.61
N ASN A 132 14.77 12.43 2.51
CA ASN A 132 13.94 13.49 3.05
C ASN A 132 13.20 14.28 1.95
N GLU A 133 12.82 13.60 0.86
CA GLU A 133 12.24 14.21 -0.34
C GLU A 133 10.73 14.00 -0.43
N LEU A 134 10.00 15.10 -0.66
CA LEU A 134 8.59 15.04 -1.03
C LEU A 134 8.47 14.82 -2.54
N ARG A 135 7.65 13.85 -2.93
CA ARG A 135 7.36 13.52 -4.32
C ARG A 135 5.86 13.49 -4.55
N VAL A 136 5.43 13.82 -5.76
CA VAL A 136 4.05 13.69 -6.24
C VAL A 136 3.99 12.70 -7.39
N TYR A 137 2.98 11.83 -7.39
CA TYR A 137 2.79 10.81 -8.41
C TYR A 137 1.98 11.36 -9.59
N ASP A 138 2.54 11.25 -10.79
CA ASP A 138 1.83 11.51 -12.04
C ASP A 138 1.26 10.19 -12.57
N ILE A 139 -0.04 9.99 -12.35
CA ILE A 139 -0.75 8.77 -12.73
C ILE A 139 -0.75 8.48 -14.23
N ASN A 140 -0.70 9.51 -15.08
CA ASN A 140 -0.77 9.34 -16.53
C ASN A 140 0.54 8.80 -17.09
N THR A 141 1.65 9.14 -16.43
CA THR A 141 3.00 8.73 -16.85
C THR A 141 3.58 7.62 -15.99
N ASN A 142 2.96 7.29 -14.85
CA ASN A 142 3.47 6.36 -13.85
C ASN A 142 4.88 6.77 -13.34
N ILE A 143 5.06 8.06 -13.06
CA ILE A 143 6.34 8.65 -12.62
C ILE A 143 6.12 9.49 -11.37
N TRP A 144 7.07 9.42 -10.44
CA TRP A 144 7.13 10.31 -9.28
C TRP A 144 8.00 11.52 -9.56
N LYS A 145 7.44 12.71 -9.41
CA LYS A 145 8.14 13.99 -9.57
C LYS A 145 8.58 14.50 -8.20
N LYS A 146 9.86 14.85 -8.07
CA LYS A 146 10.40 15.51 -6.87
C LYS A 146 9.85 16.93 -6.76
N LEU A 147 9.29 17.25 -5.59
CA LEU A 147 8.82 18.58 -5.24
C LEU A 147 9.82 19.36 -4.38
N GLY A 148 10.66 18.67 -3.62
CA GLY A 148 11.65 19.29 -2.75
C GLY A 148 12.00 18.42 -1.56
N VAL A 149 12.65 19.02 -0.57
CA VAL A 149 12.92 18.39 0.74
C VAL A 149 11.93 18.91 1.78
N VAL A 150 11.53 18.06 2.73
CA VAL A 150 10.65 18.49 3.82
C VAL A 150 11.45 19.09 4.99
N PRO A 151 10.87 20.00 5.81
CA PRO A 151 11.61 20.74 6.84
C PRO A 151 12.21 19.88 7.96
N VAL A 152 11.60 18.73 8.26
CA VAL A 152 12.03 17.84 9.34
C VAL A 152 12.14 16.42 8.80
N SER A 153 13.28 15.79 9.06
CA SER A 153 13.53 14.42 8.63
C SER A 153 12.69 13.41 9.41
N ALA A 154 12.10 12.46 8.68
CA ALA A 154 11.39 11.31 9.26
C ALA A 154 12.30 10.08 9.45
N ASN A 155 13.63 10.24 9.33
CA ASN A 155 14.60 9.17 9.58
C ASN A 155 15.04 9.13 11.06
N THR A 156 15.42 7.94 11.53
CA THR A 156 15.82 7.70 12.93
C THR A 156 17.29 8.04 13.21
N THR A 157 17.93 8.95 12.45
CA THR A 157 19.38 9.19 12.57
C THR A 157 19.80 10.02 13.79
N PHE A 158 18.87 10.37 14.68
CA PHE A 158 19.16 10.94 15.99
C PHE A 158 18.60 10.02 17.08
N GLY A 159 19.44 9.07 17.51
CA GLY A 159 19.30 8.26 18.71
C GLY A 159 20.67 8.06 19.33
#